data_AF-A0A2G5EV15-F1
#
_entry.id   AF-A0A2G5EV15-F1
#
_cell.length_a   1.000
_cell.length_b   1.000
_cell.length_c   1.000
_cell.angle_alpha   90.00
_cell.angle_beta   90.00
_cell.angle_gamma   90.00
#
_symmetry.space_group_name_H-M   'P 1'
#
loop_
_entity.id
_entity.type
_entity.pdbx_description
1 polymer ?
#
loop_
_entity_poly.entity_id
_entity_poly.type
_entity_poly.pdbx_seq_one_letter_code
_entity_poly.pdbx_strand_id
1 'polypeptide(L)'
;MELELPKSDLLQFVIYLLQTLERDALPLFRMLRQNYKSSIDREPAFNELLDGVAEKFYGVRRRNPLQGMFGDLFNMMGGGDATV
;
A
#
# COMPACT_ATOMS: atom_id res chain seq x y z
N MET A 1 -10.35 31.89 -4.85
CA MET A 1 -11.24 31.28 -3.85
C MET A 1 -10.36 30.31 -3.07
N GLU A 2 -9.84 30.72 -1.92
CA GLU A 2 -9.12 29.79 -1.03
C GLU A 2 -10.20 28.94 -0.36
N LEU A 3 -10.21 27.65 -0.67
CA LEU A 3 -11.04 26.70 0.06
C LEU A 3 -10.44 26.56 1.45
N GLU A 4 -11.07 27.15 2.46
CA GLU A 4 -10.74 26.91 3.87
C GLU A 4 -11.20 25.50 4.25
N LEU A 5 -10.40 24.51 3.87
CA LEU A 5 -10.62 23.13 4.26
C LEU A 5 -10.25 22.97 5.74
N PRO A 6 -11.02 22.20 6.52
CA PRO A 6 -10.70 21.94 7.91
C PRO A 6 -9.34 21.26 8.03
N LYS A 7 -8.50 21.70 8.97
CA LYS A 7 -7.23 21.03 9.26
C LYS A 7 -7.53 19.63 9.77
N SER A 8 -7.24 18.62 8.95
CA SER A 8 -7.37 17.22 9.31
C SER A 8 -6.19 16.42 8.77
N ASP A 9 -5.84 15.37 9.50
CA ASP A 9 -4.75 14.46 9.13
C ASP A 9 -4.96 13.84 7.74
N LEU A 10 -6.21 13.55 7.37
CA LEU A 10 -6.54 13.01 6.06
C LEU A 10 -6.28 14.02 4.93
N LEU A 11 -6.68 15.28 5.11
CA LEU A 11 -6.41 16.33 4.13
C LEU A 11 -4.90 16.59 4.01
N GLN A 12 -4.21 16.64 5.15
CA GLN A 12 -2.75 16.80 5.17
C GLN A 12 -2.04 15.63 4.45
N PHE A 13 -2.51 14.40 4.65
CA PHE A 13 -2.06 13.23 3.91
C PHE A 13 -2.26 13.38 2.40
N VAL A 14 -3.45 13.78 1.95
CA VAL A 14 -3.74 13.95 0.52
C VAL A 14 -2.84 15.01 -0.11
N ILE A 15 -2.62 16.14 0.57
CA ILE A 15 -1.71 17.20 0.09
C ILE A 15 -0.28 16.66 -0.07
N TYR A 16 0.24 15.97 0.95
CA TYR A 16 1.60 15.41 0.88
C TYR A 16 1.72 14.25 -0.11
N LEU A 17 0.66 13.45 -0.27
CA LEU A 17 0.60 12.41 -1.28
C LEU A 17 0.77 13.01 -2.68
N LEU A 18 0.00 14.05 -3.02
CA LEU A 18 0.11 14.72 -4.32
C LEU A 18 1.54 15.24 -4.57
N GLN A 19 2.15 15.91 -3.59
CA GLN A 19 3.54 16.38 -3.69
C GLN A 19 4.58 15.25 -3.80
N THR A 20 4.26 14.06 -3.29
CA THR A 20 5.15 12.89 -3.34
C THR A 20 5.07 12.18 -4.70
N LEU A 21 3.91 12.22 -5.36
CA LEU A 21 3.73 11.68 -6.70
C LEU A 21 4.50 12.46 -7.76
N GLU A 22 4.79 13.75 -7.55
CA GLU A 22 5.63 14.57 -8.44
C GLU A 22 7.11 14.19 -8.43
N ARG A 23 7.59 13.51 -7.38
CA ARG A 23 9.03 13.29 -7.13
C ARG A 23 9.50 11.84 -7.34
N ASP A 24 8.62 10.96 -7.82
CA ASP A 24 8.86 9.50 -7.94
C ASP A 24 9.51 8.88 -6.67
N ALA A 25 9.03 9.29 -5.49
CA ALA A 25 9.64 8.92 -4.21
C ALA A 25 8.85 7.83 -3.48
N LEU A 26 9.00 6.56 -3.91
CA LEU A 26 8.38 5.41 -3.25
C LEU A 26 8.67 5.32 -1.73
N PRO A 27 9.89 5.59 -1.23
CA PRO A 27 10.14 5.59 0.22
C PRO A 27 9.28 6.62 0.96
N LEU A 28 9.11 7.81 0.39
CA LEU A 28 8.29 8.88 0.98
C LEU A 28 6.81 8.49 0.98
N PHE A 29 6.32 7.88 -0.09
CA PHE A 29 4.96 7.34 -0.17
C PHE A 29 4.68 6.31 0.92
N ARG A 30 5.61 5.37 1.16
CA ARG A 30 5.49 4.36 2.23
C ARG A 30 5.46 5.00 3.62
N MET A 31 6.33 5.98 3.85
CA MET A 31 6.36 6.73 5.11
C MET A 31 5.03 7.47 5.36
N LEU A 32 4.47 8.11 4.35
CA LEU A 32 3.16 8.77 4.45
C LEU A 32 2.05 7.77 4.81
N ARG A 33 2.00 6.61 4.16
CA ARG A 33 1.00 5.56 4.51
C ARG A 33 1.10 5.10 5.95
N GLN A 34 2.32 4.99 6.48
CA GLN A 34 2.55 4.60 7.87
C GLN A 34 2.13 5.70 8.85
N ASN A 35 2.57 6.95 8.61
CA ASN A 35 2.31 8.08 9.50
C ASN A 35 0.82 8.44 9.59
N TYR A 36 0.08 8.26 8.50
CA TYR A 36 -1.34 8.59 8.41
C TYR A 36 -2.25 7.36 8.47
N LYS A 37 -1.74 6.21 8.91
CA LYS A 37 -2.47 4.93 8.92
C LYS A 37 -3.84 5.05 9.61
N SER A 38 -3.91 5.71 10.76
CA SER A 38 -5.15 5.91 11.52
C SER A 38 -6.23 6.72 10.78
N SER A 39 -5.83 7.55 9.81
CA SER A 39 -6.75 8.29 8.95
C SER A 39 -7.14 7.50 7.71
N ILE A 40 -6.21 6.72 7.17
CA ILE A 40 -6.44 5.88 5.99
C ILE A 40 -7.33 4.68 6.32
N ASP A 41 -7.10 4.03 7.46
CA ASP A 41 -7.84 2.83 7.89
C ASP A 41 -9.32 3.08 8.20
N ARG A 42 -9.75 4.34 8.26
CA ARG A 42 -11.17 4.70 8.45
C ARG A 42 -12.05 4.20 7.31
N GLU A 43 -11.49 4.02 6.12
CA GLU A 43 -12.17 3.52 4.93
C GLU A 43 -11.29 2.47 4.22
N PRO A 44 -11.64 1.17 4.25
CA PRO A 44 -10.86 0.11 3.64
C PRO A 44 -10.58 0.32 2.14
N ALA A 45 -11.54 0.84 1.38
CA ALA A 45 -11.38 1.08 -0.05
C ALA A 45 -10.24 2.08 -0.35
N PHE A 46 -9.87 2.92 0.62
CA PHE A 46 -8.78 3.87 0.42
C PHE A 46 -7.42 3.18 0.40
N ASN A 47 -7.23 2.09 1.14
CA ASN A 47 -6.00 1.30 1.04
C ASN A 47 -5.86 0.66 -0.34
N GLU A 48 -6.95 0.15 -0.91
CA GLU A 48 -6.95 -0.42 -2.27
C GLU A 48 -6.62 0.64 -3.32
N LEU A 49 -7.15 1.85 -3.16
CA LEU A 49 -6.82 2.98 -4.03
C LEU A 49 -5.33 3.32 -3.93
N LEU A 50 -4.76 3.38 -2.72
CA LEU A 50 -3.34 3.63 -2.51
C LEU A 50 -2.45 2.53 -3.08
N ASP A 51 -2.90 1.27 -3.07
CA ASP A 51 -2.19 0.19 -3.74
C ASP A 51 -2.20 0.36 -5.27
N GLY A 52 -3.31 0.88 -5.83
CA GLY A 52 -3.38 1.26 -7.26
C GLY A 52 -2.46 2.42 -7.61
N VAL A 53 -2.35 3.41 -6.72
CA VAL A 53 -1.37 4.51 -6.85
C VAL A 53 0.05 3.95 -6.82
N ALA A 54 0.35 3.04 -5.90
CA ALA A 54 1.69 2.47 -5.77
C ALA A 54 2.11 1.67 -7.01
N GLU A 55 1.18 0.93 -7.59
CA GLU A 55 1.39 0.21 -8.85
C GLU A 55 1.63 1.18 -10.01
N LYS A 56 0.77 2.19 -10.17
CA LYS A 56 0.81 3.10 -11.32
C LYS A 56 2.02 4.05 -11.29
N PHE A 57 2.38 4.58 -10.13
CA PHE A 57 3.43 5.58 -10.01
C PHE A 57 4.80 4.99 -9.68
N TYR A 58 4.86 3.85 -8.97
CA TYR A 58 6.12 3.28 -8.49
C TYR A 58 6.38 1.85 -8.99
N GLY A 59 5.51 1.29 -9.84
CA GLY A 59 5.66 -0.07 -10.35
C GLY A 59 5.53 -1.17 -9.28
N VAL A 60 5.00 -0.84 -8.10
CA VAL A 60 4.83 -1.81 -7.01
C VAL A 60 3.72 -2.77 -7.39
N ARG A 61 4.07 -4.02 -7.67
CA ARG A 61 3.07 -5.07 -7.92
C ARG A 61 2.23 -5.27 -6.66
N ARG A 62 0.91 -5.21 -6.81
CA ARG A 62 -0.02 -5.63 -5.76
C ARG A 62 0.34 -7.06 -5.37
N ARG A 63 0.53 -7.31 -4.06
CA ARG A 63 0.59 -8.69 -3.56
C ARG A 63 -0.80 -9.26 -3.74
N ASN A 64 -1.00 -10.05 -4.80
CA ASN A 64 -2.22 -10.81 -4.95
C ASN A 64 -2.31 -11.77 -3.76
N PRO A 65 -3.47 -11.88 -3.07
CA PRO A 65 -3.68 -12.87 -2.02
C PRO A 65 -3.33 -14.29 -2.48
N LEU A 66 -3.57 -14.57 -3.76
CA LEU A 66 -3.24 -15.83 -4.42
C LEU A 66 -1.73 -16.13 -4.49
N GLN A 67 -0.87 -15.11 -4.52
CA GLN A 67 0.58 -15.30 -4.57
C GLN A 67 1.14 -15.89 -3.26
N GLY A 68 0.47 -15.66 -2.13
CA GLY A 68 0.80 -16.32 -0.85
C GLY A 68 0.39 -17.80 -0.84
N MET A 69 -0.80 -18.10 -1.38
CA MET A 69 -1.33 -19.47 -1.40
C MET A 69 -0.51 -20.44 -2.25
N PHE A 70 0.10 -19.97 -3.35
CA PHE A 70 1.03 -20.81 -4.14
C PHE A 70 2.31 -21.16 -3.38
N GLY A 71 2.83 -20.26 -2.55
CA GLY A 71 4.01 -20.50 -1.72
C GLY A 71 3.75 -21.55 -0.64
N ASP A 72 2.59 -21.47 0.01
CA ASP A 72 2.18 -22.44 1.02
C ASP A 72 1.94 -23.84 0.43
N LEU A 73 1.34 -23.92 -0.77
CA LEU A 73 1.11 -25.20 -1.45
C LEU A 73 2.41 -25.88 -1.89
N PHE A 74 3.39 -25.12 -2.39
CA PHE A 74 4.70 -25.66 -2.78
C PHE A 74 5.48 -26.20 -1.57
N ASN A 75 5.44 -25.50 -0.44
CA ASN A 75 6.04 -25.97 0.81
C ASN A 75 5.34 -27.23 1.36
N MET A 76 4.03 -27.36 1.18
CA MET A 76 3.28 -28.55 1.61
C MET A 76 3.59 -29.80 0.76
N MET A 77 3.94 -29.62 -0.52
CA MET A 77 4.18 -30.73 -1.45
C MET A 77 5.65 -31.18 -1.49
N GLY A 78 6.59 -30.36 -1.00
CA GLY A 78 8.03 -30.68 -0.93
C GLY A 78 8.51 -31.35 0.37
N GLY A 79 7.63 -31.52 1.37
CA GLY A 79 7.97 -32.04 2.70
C GLY A 79 7.73 -33.54 2.90
N GLY A 80 7.80 -34.36 1.85
CA GLY A 80 7.75 -35.82 1.95
C GLY A 80 9.14 -36.38 2.29
N ASP A 81 9.38 -36.58 3.58
CA ASP A 81 10.65 -37.05 4.14
C ASP A 81 11.09 -38.39 3.52
N ALA A 82 12.39 -38.49 3.28
CA ALA A 82 13.06 -39.65 2.73
C ALA A 82 13.23 -40.71 3.84
N THR A 83 12.50 -41.81 3.73
CA THR A 83 12.82 -43.05 4.46
C THR A 83 12.94 -44.21 3.48
N VAL A 84 14.18 -44.51 3.08
CA VAL A 84 14.66 -45.86 2.73
C VAL A 84 16.06 -46.01 3.30
#